data_AF-A0A958FPN3-F1
#
_entry.id   AF-A0A958FPN3-F1
#
_cell.length_a   1.000
_cell.length_b   1.000
_cell.length_c   1.000
_cell.angle_alpha   90.00
_cell.angle_beta   90.00
_cell.angle_gamma   90.00
#
_symmetry.space_group_name_H-M   'P 1'
#
loop_
_entity.id
_entity.type
_entity.pdbx_description
1 polymer ?
#
loop_
_entity_poly.entity_id
_entity_poly.type
_entity_poly.pdbx_seq_one_letter_code
_entity_poly.pdbx_strand_id
1 'polypeptide(L)'
;MQKTRQAVLCLFLLLFVGSLQAQEFSVPVTVTDGENTLQLTIGMSAVATDTFDVGIDALAPPPPPSEAFDARLKSNGNDFITDIRASSTDTTAFQVYYQPELNQGPIKLTWDKDALALLGTFYITDNLTGTVFGPVDMTQVDSLIADNAFVTEQLRIVVIANPVLDPPANLNAVGGNGVVDLSWLSPAKSQKLLRQPEALTRKDNENTGLTDDRAVPAKSVS
;
A
#
# COMPACT_ATOMS: atom_id res chain seq x y z
N MET A 1 41.78 44.22 -29.07
CA MET A 1 42.24 42.90 -28.59
C MET A 1 41.62 42.66 -27.22
N GLN A 2 40.55 41.88 -27.18
CA GLN A 2 39.65 41.73 -26.04
C GLN A 2 39.97 40.38 -25.38
N LYS A 3 40.69 40.40 -24.25
CA LYS A 3 40.92 39.19 -23.45
C LYS A 3 39.76 39.04 -22.46
N THR A 4 38.74 38.32 -22.91
CA THR A 4 37.58 37.91 -22.15
C THR A 4 38.03 37.08 -20.95
N ARG A 5 37.85 37.62 -19.73
CA ARG A 5 37.99 36.87 -18.48
C ARG A 5 36.85 35.86 -18.43
N GLN A 6 37.15 34.58 -18.64
CA GLN A 6 36.18 33.52 -18.47
C GLN A 6 35.72 33.47 -17.01
N ALA A 7 34.42 33.69 -16.83
CA ALA A 7 33.74 33.49 -15.57
C ALA A 7 33.72 31.99 -15.25
N VAL A 8 34.47 31.58 -14.22
CA VAL A 8 34.27 30.29 -13.57
C VAL A 8 33.03 30.43 -12.70
N LEU A 9 31.87 30.27 -13.31
CA LEU A 9 30.63 30.00 -12.57
C LEU A 9 30.50 28.48 -12.49
N CYS A 10 31.17 27.88 -11.51
CA CYS A 10 30.83 26.55 -11.03
C CYS A 10 29.42 26.60 -10.42
N LEU A 11 28.40 26.62 -11.26
CA LEU A 11 27.05 26.26 -10.83
C LEU A 11 27.07 24.75 -10.61
N PHE A 12 27.41 24.36 -9.38
CA PHE A 12 27.03 23.08 -8.81
C PHE A 12 25.50 23.00 -8.91
N LEU A 13 24.98 22.54 -10.05
CA LEU A 13 23.64 22.00 -10.12
C LEU A 13 23.74 20.65 -9.41
N LEU A 14 23.69 20.71 -8.08
CA LEU A 14 23.40 19.57 -7.24
C LEU A 14 21.95 19.25 -7.56
N LEU A 15 21.74 18.48 -8.64
CA LEU A 15 20.49 17.77 -8.88
C LEU A 15 20.34 16.83 -7.68
N PHE A 16 19.72 17.33 -6.62
CA PHE A 16 19.21 16.51 -5.55
C PHE A 16 18.02 15.76 -6.16
N VAL A 17 18.31 14.67 -6.87
CA VAL A 17 17.31 13.69 -7.24
C VAL A 17 16.92 13.03 -5.94
N GLY A 18 15.90 13.57 -5.27
CA GLY A 18 15.26 12.90 -4.14
C GLY A 18 14.85 11.52 -4.63
N SER A 19 15.52 10.49 -4.11
CA SER A 19 15.15 9.12 -4.42
C SER A 19 13.81 8.88 -3.74
N LEU A 20 12.76 8.57 -4.50
CA LEU A 20 11.46 8.22 -3.92
C LEU A 20 11.60 6.85 -3.26
N GLN A 21 11.97 6.84 -1.99
CA GLN A 21 11.98 5.63 -1.19
C GLN A 21 10.56 5.36 -0.68
N ALA A 22 10.20 4.09 -0.60
CA ALA A 22 9.03 3.66 0.12
C ALA A 22 9.35 3.39 1.58
N GLN A 23 8.31 3.40 2.40
CA GLN A 23 8.35 3.02 3.80
C GLN A 23 8.99 1.64 3.93
N GLU A 24 10.02 1.54 4.77
CA GLU A 24 10.61 0.25 5.11
C GLU A 24 9.73 -0.47 6.12
N PHE A 25 9.60 -1.78 5.96
CA PHE A 25 8.85 -2.62 6.87
C PHE A 25 9.25 -4.09 6.77
N SER A 26 8.89 -4.82 7.81
CA SER A 26 8.89 -6.28 7.86
C SER A 26 7.60 -6.71 8.55
N VAL A 27 6.76 -7.43 7.82
CA VAL A 27 5.42 -7.81 8.24
C VAL A 27 5.34 -9.33 8.36
N PRO A 28 5.04 -9.86 9.56
CA PRO A 28 4.75 -11.27 9.72
C PRO A 28 3.36 -11.61 9.20
N VAL A 29 3.24 -12.75 8.51
CA VAL A 29 1.99 -13.39 8.11
C VAL A 29 2.03 -14.82 8.64
N THR A 30 1.11 -15.12 9.55
CA THR A 30 1.02 -16.45 10.16
C THR A 30 0.13 -17.34 9.32
N VAL A 31 0.64 -18.49 8.90
CA VAL A 31 -0.06 -19.51 8.13
C VAL A 31 -0.25 -20.74 9.03
N THR A 32 -1.47 -21.29 9.07
CA THR A 32 -1.79 -22.48 9.86
C THR A 32 -2.78 -23.39 9.14
N ASP A 33 -2.70 -24.70 9.34
CA ASP A 33 -3.70 -25.69 8.93
C ASP A 33 -4.64 -26.10 10.08
N GLY A 34 -4.57 -25.41 11.23
CA GLY A 34 -5.31 -25.70 12.45
C GLY A 34 -4.48 -26.38 13.54
N GLU A 35 -3.49 -27.18 13.17
CA GLU A 35 -2.62 -27.92 14.11
C GLU A 35 -1.16 -27.44 14.02
N ASN A 36 -0.69 -27.24 12.80
CA ASN A 36 0.64 -26.74 12.47
C ASN A 36 0.59 -25.25 12.16
N THR A 37 1.66 -24.52 12.49
CA THR A 37 1.75 -23.08 12.25
C THR A 37 3.17 -22.70 11.81
N LEU A 38 3.27 -21.84 10.80
CA LEU A 38 4.52 -21.25 10.34
C LEU A 38 4.31 -19.77 10.06
N GLN A 39 5.28 -18.95 10.44
CA GLN A 39 5.27 -17.52 10.17
C GLN A 39 6.13 -17.20 8.96
N LEU A 40 5.52 -16.62 7.93
CA LEU A 40 6.21 -16.02 6.80
C LEU A 40 6.42 -14.54 7.07
N THR A 41 7.46 -13.94 6.50
CA THR A 41 7.76 -12.52 6.66
C THR A 41 7.99 -11.88 5.31
N ILE A 42 7.18 -10.88 4.97
CA ILE A 42 7.35 -10.07 3.76
C ILE A 42 7.80 -8.67 4.14
N GLY A 43 8.59 -8.01 3.30
CA GLY A 43 9.07 -6.69 3.65
C GLY A 43 9.68 -5.90 2.51
N MET A 44 10.06 -4.67 2.85
CA MET A 44 10.80 -3.77 1.98
C MET A 44 11.89 -3.06 2.79
N SER A 45 13.07 -2.92 2.20
CA SER A 45 14.17 -2.14 2.76
C SER A 45 14.98 -1.44 1.68
N ALA A 46 15.48 -0.25 2.00
CA ALA A 46 16.38 0.55 1.19
C ALA A 46 17.76 -0.09 0.99
N VAL A 47 18.14 -1.04 1.85
CA VAL A 47 19.42 -1.76 1.74
C VAL A 47 19.26 -3.19 1.18
N ALA A 48 18.03 -3.60 0.87
CA ALA A 48 17.73 -4.89 0.23
C ALA A 48 17.64 -4.75 -1.30
N THR A 49 17.65 -5.90 -1.96
CA THR A 49 17.48 -6.09 -3.40
C THR A 49 16.22 -6.91 -3.67
N ASP A 50 15.82 -7.05 -4.93
CA ASP A 50 14.74 -7.98 -5.28
C ASP A 50 15.23 -9.44 -5.35
N THR A 51 16.52 -9.68 -5.10
CA THR A 51 17.17 -10.99 -5.09
C THR A 51 17.52 -11.41 -3.67
N PHE A 52 18.05 -12.62 -3.47
CA PHE A 52 18.43 -13.07 -2.13
C PHE A 52 19.54 -12.21 -1.51
N ASP A 53 19.26 -11.66 -0.34
CA ASP A 53 20.17 -10.86 0.47
C ASP A 53 20.59 -11.59 1.74
N VAL A 54 21.87 -11.92 1.83
CA VAL A 54 22.44 -12.62 2.99
C VAL A 54 22.29 -11.79 4.26
N GLY A 55 21.63 -12.36 5.26
CA GLY A 55 21.43 -11.72 6.58
C GLY A 55 20.23 -10.78 6.65
N ILE A 56 19.53 -10.58 5.53
CA ILE A 56 18.24 -9.88 5.46
C ILE A 56 17.13 -10.92 5.22
N ASP A 57 17.32 -11.78 4.23
CA ASP A 57 16.40 -12.84 3.89
C ASP A 57 16.70 -14.14 4.64
N ALA A 58 15.68 -15.00 4.71
CA ALA A 58 15.80 -16.35 5.22
C ALA A 58 15.23 -17.34 4.22
N LEU A 59 16.07 -18.23 3.69
CA LEU A 59 15.64 -19.31 2.81
C LEU A 59 14.77 -20.32 3.56
N ALA A 60 13.74 -20.83 2.89
CA ALA A 60 12.96 -21.95 3.40
C ALA A 60 13.82 -23.22 3.44
N PRO A 61 13.55 -24.13 4.40
CA PRO A 61 14.14 -25.46 4.36
C PRO A 61 13.70 -26.19 3.06
N PRO A 62 14.43 -27.26 2.68
CA PRO A 62 13.99 -28.12 1.58
C PRO A 62 12.52 -28.49 1.73
N PRO A 63 11.73 -28.53 0.63
CA PRO A 63 10.34 -28.94 0.67
C PRO A 63 10.17 -30.25 1.46
N PRO A 64 9.23 -30.30 2.41
CA PRO A 64 8.96 -31.54 3.12
C PRO A 64 8.37 -32.58 2.15
N PRO A 65 8.32 -33.86 2.55
CA PRO A 65 7.59 -34.88 1.78
C PRO A 65 6.16 -34.42 1.47
N SER A 66 5.58 -34.95 0.38
CA SER A 66 4.15 -34.79 0.09
C SER A 66 3.35 -35.16 1.34
N GLU A 67 2.25 -34.45 1.60
CA GLU A 67 1.34 -34.65 2.75
C GLU A 67 1.75 -34.00 4.09
N ALA A 68 2.88 -33.30 4.17
CA ALA A 68 3.27 -32.55 5.37
C ALA A 68 2.91 -31.07 5.25
N PHE A 69 2.56 -30.43 6.38
CA PHE A 69 2.32 -28.99 6.41
C PHE A 69 3.54 -28.20 5.92
N ASP A 70 3.30 -27.21 5.07
CA ASP A 70 4.32 -26.30 4.59
C ASP A 70 3.73 -24.95 4.21
N ALA A 71 4.52 -23.90 4.40
CA ALA A 71 4.26 -22.58 3.86
C ALA A 71 5.57 -21.90 3.49
N ARG A 72 5.61 -21.20 2.36
CA ARG A 72 6.83 -20.52 1.87
C ARG A 72 6.48 -19.38 0.93
N LEU A 73 7.39 -18.42 0.85
CA LEU A 73 7.40 -17.37 -0.17
C LEU A 73 8.24 -17.85 -1.35
N LYS A 74 7.84 -17.54 -2.58
CA LYS A 74 8.64 -17.86 -3.78
C LYS A 74 8.95 -16.61 -4.58
N SER A 75 10.22 -16.44 -4.91
CA SER A 75 10.69 -15.34 -5.75
C SER A 75 11.99 -15.72 -6.43
N ASN A 76 12.16 -15.35 -7.70
CA ASN A 76 13.41 -15.52 -8.44
C ASN A 76 14.04 -16.93 -8.37
N GLY A 77 13.20 -17.97 -8.32
CA GLY A 77 13.64 -19.37 -8.26
C GLY A 77 14.08 -19.85 -6.87
N ASN A 78 13.93 -19.02 -5.83
CA ASN A 78 14.23 -19.36 -4.44
C ASN A 78 12.94 -19.46 -3.62
N ASP A 79 13.02 -20.26 -2.57
CA ASP A 79 11.98 -20.42 -1.55
C ASP A 79 12.44 -19.73 -0.25
N PHE A 80 11.58 -18.93 0.37
CA PHE A 80 11.90 -18.12 1.56
C PHE A 80 10.89 -18.31 2.69
N ILE A 81 11.37 -18.17 3.93
CA ILE A 81 10.54 -17.84 5.10
C ILE A 81 10.46 -16.32 5.26
N THR A 82 11.53 -15.60 4.91
CA THR A 82 11.61 -14.15 4.95
C THR A 82 12.12 -13.63 3.60
N ASP A 83 11.31 -12.81 2.93
CA ASP A 83 11.61 -12.14 1.64
C ASP A 83 11.44 -10.62 1.85
N ILE A 84 12.55 -9.90 1.93
CA ILE A 84 12.59 -8.44 2.06
C ILE A 84 13.12 -7.87 0.75
N ARG A 85 12.29 -7.09 0.06
CA ARG A 85 12.63 -6.56 -1.27
C ARG A 85 13.19 -5.15 -1.23
N ALA A 86 13.73 -4.71 -2.35
CA ALA A 86 14.16 -3.32 -2.51
C ALA A 86 12.99 -2.37 -2.21
N SER A 87 13.28 -1.27 -1.51
CA SER A 87 12.31 -0.21 -1.25
C SER A 87 11.78 0.36 -2.57
N SER A 88 10.46 0.28 -2.77
CA SER A 88 9.79 0.77 -3.98
C SER A 88 8.37 1.23 -3.68
N THR A 89 7.95 2.35 -4.29
CA THR A 89 6.54 2.79 -4.26
C THR A 89 5.70 2.18 -5.38
N ASP A 90 6.32 1.36 -6.23
CA ASP A 90 5.63 0.62 -7.27
C ASP A 90 4.99 -0.65 -6.69
N THR A 91 3.98 -1.16 -7.39
CA THR A 91 3.28 -2.37 -6.99
C THR A 91 4.22 -3.56 -6.95
N THR A 92 4.33 -4.18 -5.78
CA THR A 92 5.16 -5.37 -5.54
C THR A 92 4.29 -6.54 -5.13
N ALA A 93 4.58 -7.75 -5.62
CA ALA A 93 3.78 -8.94 -5.31
C ALA A 93 4.64 -10.05 -4.70
N PHE A 94 4.25 -10.50 -3.51
CA PHE A 94 4.84 -11.66 -2.84
C PHE A 94 3.98 -12.89 -3.14
N GLN A 95 4.60 -13.92 -3.72
CA GLN A 95 3.91 -15.18 -4.00
C GLN A 95 4.02 -16.07 -2.76
N VAL A 96 2.86 -16.45 -2.23
CA VAL A 96 2.77 -17.31 -1.05
C VAL A 96 2.28 -18.67 -1.51
N TYR A 97 2.98 -19.72 -1.09
CA TYR A 97 2.64 -21.12 -1.33
C TYR A 97 2.42 -21.80 0.00
N TYR A 98 1.46 -22.72 0.04
CA TYR A 98 1.18 -23.52 1.22
C TYR A 98 0.49 -24.83 0.86
N GLN A 99 0.64 -25.80 1.76
CA GLN A 99 -0.11 -27.04 1.75
C GLN A 99 -0.43 -27.44 3.20
N PRO A 100 -1.66 -27.91 3.47
CA PRO A 100 -1.98 -28.49 4.76
C PRO A 100 -1.31 -29.86 4.92
N GLU A 101 -1.15 -30.30 6.17
CA GLU A 101 -0.87 -31.71 6.43
C GLU A 101 -2.09 -32.59 6.07
N LEU A 102 -1.85 -33.88 5.80
CA LEU A 102 -2.90 -34.83 5.43
C LEU A 102 -3.97 -35.02 6.52
N ASN A 103 -5.20 -34.65 6.15
CA ASN A 103 -6.41 -34.57 7.00
C ASN A 103 -6.46 -33.35 7.93
N GLN A 104 -5.59 -32.35 7.73
CA GLN A 104 -5.68 -31.04 8.37
C GLN A 104 -6.25 -30.00 7.39
N GLY A 105 -6.33 -28.75 7.83
CA GLY A 105 -6.87 -27.63 7.09
C GLY A 105 -8.31 -27.27 7.49
N PRO A 106 -8.90 -26.26 6.85
CA PRO A 106 -8.33 -25.46 5.75
C PRO A 106 -7.16 -24.59 6.19
N ILE A 107 -6.31 -24.17 5.24
CA ILE A 107 -5.27 -23.20 5.51
C ILE A 107 -5.90 -21.85 5.89
N LYS A 108 -5.41 -21.27 6.98
CA LYS A 108 -5.76 -19.92 7.44
C LYS A 108 -4.51 -19.05 7.52
N LEU A 109 -4.60 -17.86 6.94
CA LEU A 109 -3.61 -16.80 7.06
C LEU A 109 -4.12 -15.75 8.04
N THR A 110 -3.22 -15.19 8.85
CA THR A 110 -3.52 -14.10 9.79
C THR A 110 -2.38 -13.07 9.82
N TRP A 111 -2.74 -11.81 10.04
CA TRP A 111 -1.80 -10.68 10.03
C TRP A 111 -2.33 -9.54 10.92
N ASP A 112 -1.48 -8.55 11.21
CA ASP A 112 -1.87 -7.34 11.93
C ASP A 112 -2.38 -6.27 10.96
N LYS A 113 -3.70 -6.12 10.85
CA LYS A 113 -4.34 -5.14 9.96
C LYS A 113 -4.02 -3.68 10.32
N ASP A 114 -3.81 -3.38 11.60
CA ASP A 114 -3.61 -2.01 12.08
C ASP A 114 -2.16 -1.57 11.82
N ALA A 115 -1.20 -2.49 11.96
CA ALA A 115 0.16 -2.27 11.50
C ALA A 115 0.22 -2.05 9.99
N LEU A 116 -0.48 -2.87 9.20
CA LEU A 116 -0.50 -2.73 7.73
C LEU A 116 -1.05 -1.39 7.25
N ALA A 117 -2.11 -0.89 7.89
CA ALA A 117 -2.75 0.38 7.53
C ALA A 117 -1.80 1.59 7.61
N LEU A 118 -0.74 1.52 8.41
CA LEU A 118 0.28 2.56 8.52
C LEU A 118 1.34 2.49 7.40
N LEU A 119 1.53 1.31 6.82
CA LEU A 119 2.66 1.01 5.93
C LEU A 119 2.33 1.21 4.46
N GLY A 120 1.08 1.04 4.05
CA GLY A 120 0.67 1.12 2.64
C GLY A 120 -0.66 0.46 2.36
N THR A 121 -0.89 0.09 1.11
CA THR A 121 -2.03 -0.75 0.72
C THR A 121 -1.59 -2.19 0.52
N PHE A 122 -2.39 -3.12 1.03
CA PHE A 122 -2.08 -4.55 1.05
C PHE A 122 -3.33 -5.33 0.64
N TYR A 123 -3.21 -6.10 -0.43
CA TYR A 123 -4.31 -6.92 -0.95
C TYR A 123 -3.87 -8.36 -1.16
N ILE A 124 -4.76 -9.30 -0.83
CA ILE A 124 -4.63 -10.69 -1.28
C ILE A 124 -5.41 -10.88 -2.58
N THR A 125 -4.77 -11.49 -3.57
CA THR A 125 -5.39 -11.90 -4.84
C THR A 125 -4.98 -13.32 -5.22
N ASP A 126 -5.63 -13.90 -6.24
CA ASP A 126 -5.14 -15.13 -6.88
C ASP A 126 -3.77 -14.95 -7.55
N ASN A 127 -3.08 -16.08 -7.80
CA ASN A 127 -1.80 -16.14 -8.51
C ASN A 127 -1.97 -16.36 -10.04
N LEU A 128 -3.18 -16.31 -10.60
CA LEU A 128 -3.45 -16.53 -12.03
C LEU A 128 -3.49 -15.21 -12.81
N THR A 129 -4.50 -14.38 -12.53
CA THR A 129 -4.69 -13.07 -13.15
C THR A 129 -4.69 -11.94 -12.11
N GLY A 130 -4.84 -12.28 -10.82
CA GLY A 130 -5.04 -11.32 -9.74
C GLY A 130 -6.41 -10.64 -9.75
N THR A 131 -7.37 -11.19 -10.50
CA THR A 131 -8.73 -10.64 -10.67
C THR A 131 -9.82 -11.69 -10.52
N VAL A 132 -9.48 -12.97 -10.39
CA VAL A 132 -10.44 -14.07 -10.27
C VAL A 132 -10.81 -14.28 -8.80
N PHE A 133 -9.85 -14.18 -7.89
CA PHE A 133 -10.08 -14.11 -6.45
C PHE A 133 -9.51 -12.81 -5.86
N GLY A 134 -10.23 -12.24 -4.90
CA GLY A 134 -9.90 -10.96 -4.28
C GLY A 134 -10.41 -9.75 -5.11
N PRO A 135 -9.92 -8.55 -4.83
CA PRO A 135 -8.92 -8.25 -3.79
C PRO A 135 -9.52 -8.33 -2.38
N VAL A 136 -8.85 -9.04 -1.48
CA VAL A 136 -9.13 -8.97 -0.04
C VAL A 136 -8.24 -7.90 0.56
N ASP A 137 -8.83 -6.85 1.13
CA ASP A 137 -8.10 -5.75 1.77
C ASP A 137 -7.60 -6.16 3.16
N MET A 138 -6.29 -6.34 3.28
CA MET A 138 -5.62 -6.77 4.52
C MET A 138 -5.60 -5.67 5.60
N THR A 139 -6.00 -4.44 5.29
CA THR A 139 -6.13 -3.35 6.28
C THR A 139 -7.52 -3.31 6.92
N GLN A 140 -8.51 -3.97 6.30
CA GLN A 140 -9.89 -4.01 6.78
C GLN A 140 -10.22 -5.30 7.53
N VAL A 141 -9.56 -6.40 7.16
CA VAL A 141 -9.66 -7.70 7.84
C VAL A 141 -8.28 -8.18 8.28
N ASP A 142 -8.24 -9.09 9.25
CA ASP A 142 -7.02 -9.59 9.87
C ASP A 142 -6.69 -11.05 9.52
N SER A 143 -7.54 -11.68 8.69
CA SER A 143 -7.42 -13.08 8.36
C SER A 143 -8.11 -13.48 7.05
N LEU A 144 -7.64 -14.60 6.48
CA LEU A 144 -8.24 -15.26 5.33
C LEU A 144 -8.20 -16.78 5.52
N ILE A 145 -9.32 -17.46 5.27
CA ILE A 145 -9.36 -18.91 5.09
C ILE A 145 -9.26 -19.19 3.59
N ALA A 146 -8.30 -20.04 3.20
CA ALA A 146 -7.99 -20.38 1.82
C ALA A 146 -8.83 -21.55 1.29
N ASP A 147 -10.16 -21.44 1.36
CA ASP A 147 -11.12 -22.49 0.97
C ASP A 147 -11.61 -22.39 -0.48
N ASN A 148 -11.29 -21.28 -1.16
CA ASN A 148 -11.61 -21.09 -2.57
C ASN A 148 -10.54 -21.72 -3.47
N ALA A 149 -10.96 -22.46 -4.51
CA ALA A 149 -10.09 -23.18 -5.44
C ALA A 149 -8.98 -22.33 -6.10
N PHE A 150 -9.16 -21.01 -6.22
CA PHE A 150 -8.16 -20.10 -6.79
C PHE A 150 -7.05 -19.70 -5.82
N VAL A 151 -7.21 -20.01 -4.53
CA VAL A 151 -6.24 -19.71 -3.47
C VAL A 151 -5.97 -20.88 -2.54
N THR A 152 -6.35 -22.13 -2.87
CA THR A 152 -6.19 -23.26 -1.94
C THR A 152 -4.73 -23.69 -1.71
N GLU A 153 -3.83 -23.43 -2.67
CA GLU A 153 -2.41 -23.83 -2.60
C GLU A 153 -1.44 -22.65 -2.69
N GLN A 154 -1.91 -21.53 -3.26
CA GLN A 154 -1.07 -20.38 -3.51
C GLN A 154 -1.91 -19.11 -3.65
N LEU A 155 -1.35 -17.97 -3.27
CA LEU A 155 -1.93 -16.65 -3.48
C LEU A 155 -0.83 -15.62 -3.70
N ARG A 156 -1.24 -14.38 -3.96
CA ARG A 156 -0.33 -13.22 -3.98
C ARG A 156 -0.74 -12.21 -2.93
N ILE A 157 0.23 -11.71 -2.18
CA ILE A 157 0.10 -10.48 -1.41
C ILE A 157 0.65 -9.35 -2.27
N VAL A 158 -0.23 -8.44 -2.68
CA VAL A 158 0.08 -7.28 -3.51
C VAL A 158 0.19 -6.05 -2.62
N VAL A 159 1.33 -5.39 -2.68
CA VAL A 159 1.70 -4.27 -1.82
C VAL A 159 1.99 -3.03 -2.63
N ILE A 160 1.46 -1.89 -2.20
CA ILE A 160 1.92 -0.56 -2.61
C ILE A 160 2.28 0.19 -1.32
N ALA A 161 3.57 0.26 -1.04
CA ALA A 161 4.08 0.88 0.17
C ALA A 161 3.94 2.41 0.11
N ASN A 162 3.66 3.02 1.27
CA ASN A 162 3.58 4.47 1.39
C ASN A 162 4.95 5.09 1.05
N PRO A 163 4.99 6.22 0.33
CA PRO A 163 6.25 6.91 0.09
C PRO A 163 6.81 7.48 1.40
N VAL A 164 8.12 7.39 1.59
CA VAL A 164 8.82 8.24 2.56
C VAL A 164 8.87 9.63 1.96
N LEU A 165 8.25 10.59 2.64
CA LEU A 165 8.28 11.99 2.23
C LEU A 165 9.53 12.65 2.77
N ASP A 166 10.29 13.30 1.88
CA ASP A 166 11.35 14.20 2.30
C ASP A 166 10.79 15.29 3.22
N PRO A 167 11.56 15.72 4.24
CA PRO A 167 11.15 16.85 5.06
C PRO A 167 10.92 18.08 4.17
N PRO A 168 9.92 18.91 4.50
CA PRO A 168 9.60 20.09 3.72
C PRO A 168 10.81 21.00 3.53
N ALA A 169 11.16 21.29 2.28
CA ALA A 169 12.26 22.17 1.96
C ALA A 169 11.89 23.64 2.26
N ASN A 170 12.89 24.43 2.65
CA ASN A 170 12.78 25.86 2.92
C ASN A 170 11.78 26.21 4.04
N LEU A 171 11.75 25.41 5.11
CA LEU A 171 11.03 25.80 6.32
C LEU A 171 11.57 27.14 6.82
N ASN A 172 10.77 28.19 6.67
CA ASN A 172 11.09 29.53 7.13
C ASN A 172 10.02 30.00 8.11
N ALA A 173 10.47 30.63 9.20
CA ALA A 173 9.62 31.22 10.22
C ALA A 173 9.91 32.72 10.28
N VAL A 174 8.92 33.54 9.94
CA VAL A 174 9.03 34.99 10.11
C VAL A 174 8.28 35.36 11.38
N GLY A 175 9.02 35.86 12.37
CA GLY A 175 8.43 36.37 13.61
C GLY A 175 7.81 37.75 13.38
N GLY A 176 6.54 37.91 13.78
CA GLY A 176 5.82 39.18 13.79
C GLY A 176 5.19 39.50 15.15
N ASN A 177 4.00 40.11 15.11
CA ASN A 177 3.12 40.57 16.20
C ASN A 177 2.53 39.43 17.09
N GLY A 178 3.32 38.41 17.41
CA GLY A 178 2.90 37.25 18.20
C GLY A 178 2.35 36.06 17.39
N VAL A 179 2.39 36.15 16.06
CA VAL A 179 2.06 35.05 15.14
C VAL A 179 3.33 34.61 14.39
N VAL A 180 3.47 33.30 14.20
CA VAL A 180 4.52 32.70 13.38
C VAL A 180 3.87 32.16 12.12
N ASP A 181 4.20 32.76 10.98
CA ASP A 181 3.81 32.23 9.68
C ASP A 181 4.86 31.21 9.23
N LEU A 182 4.44 29.96 9.08
CA LEU A 182 5.27 28.88 8.55
C LEU A 182 4.97 28.71 7.06
N SER A 183 6.03 28.71 6.25
CA SER A 183 5.94 28.43 4.82
C SER A 183 6.96 27.37 4.42
N TRP A 184 6.58 26.46 3.52
CA TRP A 184 7.45 25.44 2.97
C TRP A 184 6.98 24.99 1.59
N LEU A 185 7.86 24.36 0.82
CA LEU A 185 7.49 23.67 -0.42
C LEU A 185 7.04 22.25 -0.10
N SER A 186 5.86 21.85 -0.58
CA SER A 186 5.36 20.48 -0.44
C SER A 186 6.25 19.50 -1.24
N PRO A 187 6.55 18.30 -0.72
CA PRO A 187 7.22 17.24 -1.49
C PRO A 187 6.46 16.92 -2.78
N ALA A 188 7.18 16.61 -3.86
CA ALA A 188 6.68 16.60 -5.24
C ALA A 188 5.48 15.67 -5.52
N LYS A 189 5.17 14.69 -4.65
CA LYS A 189 4.05 13.74 -4.82
C LYS A 189 2.83 14.02 -3.92
N SER A 190 2.95 14.89 -2.90
CA SER A 190 1.82 15.22 -2.00
C SER A 190 0.68 16.00 -2.69
N GLN A 191 0.93 16.57 -3.87
CA GLN A 191 -0.09 17.34 -4.61
C GLN A 191 -1.17 16.48 -5.28
N LYS A 192 -0.96 15.16 -5.45
CA LYS A 192 -1.98 14.28 -6.07
C LYS A 192 -3.04 13.80 -5.08
N LEU A 193 -2.72 13.71 -3.78
CA LEU A 193 -3.64 13.17 -2.76
C LEU A 193 -4.51 14.25 -2.09
N LEU A 194 -4.07 15.51 -2.05
CA LEU A 194 -4.80 16.63 -1.43
C LEU A 194 -5.80 17.36 -2.37
N ARG A 195 -6.01 16.87 -3.60
CA ARG A 195 -6.93 17.47 -4.59
C ARG A 195 -8.25 16.69 -4.73
N GLN A 196 -8.88 16.31 -3.63
CA GLN A 196 -10.32 16.03 -3.63
C GLN A 196 -11.01 16.97 -2.63
N PRO A 197 -11.63 18.07 -3.08
CA PRO A 197 -12.85 18.51 -2.46
C PRO A 197 -13.98 17.66 -3.02
N GLU A 198 -14.54 16.76 -2.20
CA GLU A 198 -15.90 16.26 -2.43
C GLU A 198 -16.84 17.46 -2.39
N ALA A 199 -17.18 17.99 -3.56
CA ALA A 199 -18.22 18.98 -3.71
C ALA A 199 -19.57 18.31 -3.44
N LEU A 200 -20.00 18.31 -2.17
CA LEU A 200 -21.40 18.12 -1.83
C LEU A 200 -22.18 19.33 -2.35
N THR A 201 -22.65 19.25 -3.59
CA THR A 201 -23.64 20.20 -4.11
C THR A 201 -25.00 19.83 -3.52
N ARG A 202 -25.36 20.53 -2.44
CA ARG A 202 -26.75 20.67 -1.99
C ARG A 202 -27.52 21.35 -3.13
N LYS A 203 -28.57 20.70 -3.65
CA LYS A 203 -29.48 21.32 -4.62
C LYS A 203 -30.50 22.18 -3.86
N ASP A 204 -30.22 23.47 -3.76
CA ASP A 204 -31.20 24.49 -3.44
C ASP A 204 -32.07 24.70 -4.68
N ASN A 205 -33.31 24.24 -4.59
CA ASN A 205 -34.33 24.41 -5.61
C ASN A 205 -34.98 25.78 -5.43
N GLU A 206 -34.44 26.81 -6.09
CA GLU A 206 -35.10 28.10 -6.22
C GLU A 206 -36.21 28.01 -7.27
N ASN A 207 -37.45 27.90 -6.79
CA ASN A 207 -38.66 28.06 -7.60
C ASN A 207 -38.90 29.54 -7.88
N THR A 208 -38.84 29.92 -9.15
CA THR A 208 -39.03 31.26 -9.67
C THR A 208 -40.50 31.71 -9.67
N GLY A 209 -40.77 32.89 -9.10
CA GLY A 209 -41.65 33.93 -9.68
C GLY A 209 -43.18 33.72 -9.74
N LEU A 210 -43.88 34.46 -8.87
CA LEU A 210 -45.08 35.33 -9.07
C LEU A 210 -45.77 35.24 -10.46
N THR A 211 -47.09 35.04 -10.60
CA THR A 211 -48.22 35.97 -10.31
C THR A 211 -49.55 35.20 -10.21
N ASP A 212 -50.35 35.41 -9.17
CA ASP A 212 -51.59 36.22 -9.11
C ASP A 212 -52.88 35.63 -9.76
N ASP A 213 -53.91 35.64 -8.93
CA ASP A 213 -55.34 35.75 -9.19
C ASP A 213 -56.21 34.53 -9.63
N ARG A 214 -57.13 34.20 -8.70
CA ARG A 214 -58.54 33.76 -8.86
C ARG A 214 -58.97 32.32 -8.53
N ALA A 215 -59.86 32.30 -7.54
CA ALA A 215 -61.11 31.52 -7.41
C ALA A 215 -61.10 30.12 -6.72
N VAL A 216 -61.47 30.17 -5.44
CA VAL A 216 -62.35 29.25 -4.65
C VAL A 216 -63.64 28.89 -5.44
N PRO A 217 -64.42 27.79 -5.19
CA PRO A 217 -64.48 26.92 -3.99
C PRO A 217 -64.53 25.39 -4.19
N ALA A 218 -64.42 24.75 -3.02
CA ALA A 218 -64.82 23.41 -2.63
C ALA A 218 -66.09 22.84 -3.28
N LYS A 219 -66.06 21.52 -3.51
CA LYS A 219 -67.22 20.65 -3.30
C LYS A 219 -66.77 19.26 -2.88
N SER A 220 -67.28 18.83 -1.73
CA SER A 220 -67.33 17.44 -1.29
C SER A 220 -68.16 16.59 -2.24
N VAL A 221 -67.95 15.27 -2.23
CA VAL A 221 -68.94 14.25 -1.82
C VAL A 221 -68.57 12.89 -2.43
N SER A 222 -68.55 11.91 -1.53
CA SER A 222 -68.67 10.44 -1.68
C SER A 222 -67.56 9.65 -2.35
#